data_AF-A0A974TI18-F1
#
_entry.id   AF-A0A974TI18-F1
#
_cell.length_a   1.000
_cell.length_b   1.000
_cell.length_c   1.000
_cell.angle_alpha   90.00
_cell.angle_beta   90.00
_cell.angle_gamma   90.00
#
_symmetry.space_group_name_H-M   'P 1'
#
loop_
_entity.id
_entity.type
_entity.pdbx_description
1 polymer ?
#
loop_
_entity_poly.entity_id
_entity_poly.type
_entity_poly.pdbx_seq_one_letter_code
_entity_poly.pdbx_strand_id
1 'polypeptide(L)'
;MGFLRSLKGIPQQLFDDNIHKTGNRQPINPEIFARLSGEQHEAAIQDGCIVWDYIRYSSPELVVMATSPTSTPPNRAKARKPRKPTTLYKCCRDPSDLGFIYVTVPGADTAVKVPAVAADLSYASGLRLYQHKRAIQHHNKHSRRSVTNIRDLEASLKAFGDDLSAIHAERNKHKTADKLVAFYRGVSNKTRRSRVAETVTSAAASSGFIDHANPFSPRGRKRASPAANDYRADDTPAVIHERDEDGRLVPRDPLVAKAAEHAALKQPKPKPGVAEHRGHLSGYLDTDDIEHLRKLYDNDEDD
;
A
#
# COMPACT_ATOMS: atom_id res chain seq x y z
N MET A 1 -19.96 -12.07 32.81
CA MET A 1 -21.12 -11.24 32.40
C MET A 1 -20.85 -9.80 32.84
N GLY A 2 -20.24 -8.99 31.98
CA GLY A 2 -19.81 -7.62 32.29
C GLY A 2 -20.74 -6.58 31.66
N PHE A 3 -21.15 -5.61 32.48
CA PHE A 3 -22.10 -4.52 32.25
C PHE A 3 -21.65 -3.46 31.22
N LEU A 4 -21.30 -3.86 29.98
CA LEU A 4 -21.27 -2.91 28.86
C LEU A 4 -22.71 -2.68 28.38
N ARG A 5 -23.44 -1.92 29.22
CA ARG A 5 -24.71 -1.27 28.91
C ARG A 5 -24.60 -0.62 27.54
N SER A 6 -25.41 -1.10 26.62
CA SER A 6 -25.78 -0.44 25.38
C SER A 6 -26.29 0.98 25.68
N LEU A 7 -25.41 1.97 25.53
CA LEU A 7 -25.87 3.31 25.18
C LEU A 7 -26.64 3.17 23.87
N LYS A 8 -27.92 3.54 23.91
CA LYS A 8 -28.82 3.43 22.76
C LYS A 8 -28.45 4.54 21.77
N GLY A 9 -27.60 4.19 20.84
CA GLY A 9 -27.06 5.05 19.79
C GLY A 9 -25.66 4.59 19.46
N ILE A 10 -25.44 4.05 18.27
CA ILE A 10 -24.07 3.80 17.79
C ILE A 10 -23.35 5.16 17.90
N PRO A 11 -22.16 5.26 18.50
CA PRO A 11 -21.47 6.55 18.69
C PRO A 11 -21.40 7.39 17.40
N GLN A 12 -21.34 6.71 16.26
CA GLN A 12 -21.41 7.29 14.94
C GLN A 12 -22.77 7.95 14.61
N GLN A 13 -23.89 7.31 14.94
CA GLN A 13 -25.23 7.90 14.74
C GLN A 13 -25.41 9.17 15.58
N LEU A 14 -24.96 9.15 16.85
CA LEU A 14 -24.98 10.34 17.70
C LEU A 14 -24.06 11.45 17.19
N PHE A 15 -22.95 11.09 16.53
CA PHE A 15 -22.07 12.05 15.90
C PHE A 15 -22.72 12.67 14.66
N ASP A 16 -23.25 11.85 13.75
CA ASP A 16 -23.88 12.29 12.51
C ASP A 16 -25.12 13.18 12.80
N ASP A 17 -25.94 12.81 13.78
CA ASP A 17 -27.13 13.57 14.18
C ASP A 17 -26.81 14.95 14.79
N ASN A 18 -25.59 15.13 15.34
CA ASN A 18 -25.21 16.33 16.09
C ASN A 18 -24.07 17.14 15.46
N ILE A 19 -23.32 16.60 14.50
CA ILE A 19 -22.25 17.34 13.82
C ILE A 19 -22.81 18.53 13.05
N HIS A 20 -23.97 18.38 12.42
CA HIS A 20 -24.66 19.47 11.71
C HIS A 20 -25.17 20.58 12.66
N LYS A 21 -25.42 20.25 13.93
CA LYS A 21 -25.83 21.23 14.97
C LYS A 21 -24.62 21.96 15.56
N THR A 22 -23.42 21.43 15.34
CA THR A 22 -22.18 22.06 15.80
C THR A 22 -21.93 23.27 14.91
N GLY A 23 -21.71 24.45 15.50
CA GLY A 23 -21.39 25.66 14.73
C GLY A 23 -20.16 25.45 13.84
N ASN A 24 -20.10 26.19 12.72
CA ASN A 24 -18.99 26.12 11.78
C ASN A 24 -17.66 26.35 12.51
N ARG A 25 -16.85 25.29 12.62
CA ARG A 25 -15.51 25.38 13.16
C ARG A 25 -14.61 26.00 12.11
N GLN A 26 -13.81 26.99 12.52
CA GLN A 26 -12.72 27.48 11.67
C GLN A 26 -11.77 26.31 11.39
N PRO A 27 -11.30 26.14 10.14
CA PRO A 27 -10.29 25.14 9.85
C PRO A 27 -9.06 25.44 10.71
N ILE A 28 -8.50 24.41 11.33
CA ILE A 28 -7.33 24.58 12.19
C ILE A 28 -6.13 24.94 11.30
N ASN A 29 -5.39 25.99 11.66
CA ASN A 29 -4.19 26.38 10.93
C ASN A 29 -3.14 25.25 11.04
N PRO A 30 -2.61 24.71 9.92
CA PRO A 30 -1.61 23.65 9.93
C PRO A 30 -0.33 24.01 10.70
N GLU A 31 0.00 25.30 10.80
CA GLU A 31 1.12 25.78 11.62
C GLU A 31 0.98 25.37 13.09
N ILE A 32 -0.24 25.37 13.63
CA ILE A 32 -0.50 25.05 15.04
C ILE A 32 -0.14 23.59 15.31
N PHE A 33 -0.45 22.68 14.39
CA PHE A 33 -0.05 21.27 14.49
C PHE A 33 1.46 21.12 14.38
N ALA A 34 2.10 21.81 13.44
CA ALA A 34 3.56 21.79 13.32
C ALA A 34 4.27 22.34 14.57
N ARG A 35 3.69 23.33 15.26
CA ARG A 35 4.25 23.83 16.55
C ARG A 35 4.02 22.86 17.72
N LEU A 36 2.84 22.24 17.79
CA LEU A 36 2.46 21.34 18.89
C LEU A 36 3.14 19.98 18.84
N SER A 37 3.17 19.36 17.66
CA SER A 37 3.64 17.99 17.47
C SER A 37 4.83 17.88 16.51
N GLY A 38 5.23 18.99 15.87
CA GLY A 38 6.34 18.99 14.93
C GLY A 38 7.70 18.89 15.61
N GLU A 39 8.70 18.56 14.79
CA GLU A 39 10.08 18.57 15.23
C GLU A 39 10.51 20.02 15.42
N GLN A 40 11.19 20.32 16.54
CA GLN A 40 11.71 21.65 16.82
C GLN A 40 13.23 21.66 16.65
N HIS A 41 13.74 22.71 16.04
CA HIS A 41 15.18 22.90 15.83
C HIS A 41 15.55 24.38 15.90
N GLU A 42 16.76 24.67 16.37
CA GLU A 42 17.29 26.03 16.39
C GLU A 42 18.33 26.17 15.29
N ALA A 43 18.04 27.00 14.30
CA ALA A 43 18.90 27.19 13.14
C ALA A 43 19.25 28.66 12.93
N ALA A 44 20.44 28.89 12.39
CA ALA A 44 20.87 30.21 11.97
C ALA A 44 20.39 30.50 10.54
N ILE A 45 19.98 31.74 10.28
CA ILE A 45 19.80 32.22 8.91
C ILE A 45 21.17 32.62 8.37
N GLN A 46 21.60 31.99 7.27
CA GLN A 46 22.83 32.29 6.55
C GLN A 46 22.45 32.65 5.11
N ASP A 47 22.81 33.84 4.65
CA ASP A 47 22.53 34.32 3.28
C ASP A 47 21.06 34.14 2.87
N GLY A 48 20.12 34.43 3.77
CA GLY A 48 18.68 34.29 3.53
C GLY A 48 18.17 32.84 3.48
N CYS A 49 19.00 31.88 3.86
CA CYS A 49 18.68 30.46 3.86
C CYS A 49 18.82 29.85 5.26
N ILE A 50 18.01 28.83 5.53
CA ILE A 50 18.15 27.95 6.70
C ILE A 50 18.45 26.55 6.18
N VAL A 51 19.43 25.88 6.79
CA VAL A 51 19.76 24.49 6.47
C VAL A 51 19.35 23.62 7.63
N TRP A 52 18.55 22.59 7.37
CA TRP A 52 18.14 21.60 8.35
C TRP A 52 18.11 20.22 7.72
N ASP A 53 18.89 19.29 8.28
CA ASP A 53 19.06 17.92 7.79
C ASP A 53 19.40 17.87 6.29
N TYR A 54 20.36 18.71 5.89
CA TYR A 54 20.83 18.85 4.51
C TYR A 54 19.81 19.48 3.54
N ILE A 55 18.58 19.78 3.97
CA ILE A 55 17.57 20.48 3.16
C ILE A 55 17.73 21.99 3.39
N ARG A 56 17.78 22.77 2.30
CA ARG A 56 17.85 24.23 2.37
C ARG A 56 16.47 24.82 2.17
N TYR A 57 16.14 25.79 3.02
CA TYR A 57 14.89 26.54 3.00
C TYR A 57 15.21 28.00 2.74
N SER A 58 14.43 28.65 1.88
CA SER A 58 14.65 30.05 1.52
C SER A 58 13.33 30.76 1.31
N SER A 59 13.24 31.99 1.83
CA SER A 59 12.12 32.90 1.62
C SER A 59 12.63 34.34 1.75
N PRO A 60 12.06 35.31 0.99
CA PRO A 60 12.37 36.73 1.18
C PRO A 60 12.17 37.20 2.62
N GLU A 61 11.20 36.61 3.32
CA GLU A 61 10.89 36.93 4.72
C GLU A 61 12.08 36.62 5.66
N LEU A 62 12.86 35.58 5.37
CA LEU A 62 14.07 35.26 6.14
C LEU A 62 15.15 36.33 6.02
N VAL A 63 15.26 36.99 4.86
CA VAL A 63 16.22 38.08 4.65
C VAL A 63 15.83 39.30 5.50
N VAL A 64 14.53 39.60 5.54
CA VAL A 64 13.97 40.67 6.39
C VAL A 64 14.18 40.35 7.86
N MET A 65 13.90 39.11 8.28
CA MET A 65 14.14 38.65 9.64
C MET A 65 15.60 38.75 10.04
N ALA A 66 16.53 38.38 9.16
CA ALA A 66 17.97 38.45 9.41
C ALA A 66 18.51 39.89 9.52
N THR A 67 17.84 40.84 8.87
CA THR A 67 18.22 42.27 8.89
C THR A 67 17.54 43.03 10.03
N SER A 68 16.47 42.47 10.60
CA SER A 68 15.71 43.12 11.68
C SER A 68 16.56 43.32 12.94
N PRO A 69 16.60 44.53 13.53
CA PRO A 69 17.39 44.82 14.72
C PRO A 69 16.93 44.01 15.95
N THR A 70 15.64 43.65 15.98
CA THR A 70 15.01 42.81 17.02
C THR A 70 15.50 41.36 17.00
N SER A 71 16.12 40.93 15.90
CA SER A 71 16.69 39.59 15.79
C SER A 71 18.04 39.44 16.50
N THR A 72 18.62 40.51 17.04
CA THR A 72 19.87 40.42 17.80
C THR A 72 19.60 39.75 19.15
N PRO A 73 20.14 38.55 19.46
CA PRO A 73 19.93 37.93 20.77
C PRO A 73 20.52 38.86 21.85
N PRO A 74 19.74 39.27 22.86
CA PRO A 74 20.18 40.26 23.87
C PRO A 74 21.29 39.76 24.81
N ASN A 75 21.78 38.51 24.66
CA ASN A 75 22.77 37.94 25.56
C ASN A 75 23.75 36.99 24.86
N ARG A 76 24.77 37.56 24.22
CA ARG A 76 26.08 36.88 24.12
C ARG A 76 27.26 37.83 24.36
N ALA A 77 27.09 38.75 25.30
CA ALA A 77 28.13 39.70 25.71
C ALA A 77 29.27 39.07 26.58
N LYS A 78 29.28 37.75 26.81
CA LYS A 78 30.29 37.09 27.68
C LYS A 78 30.84 35.76 27.15
N ALA A 79 31.03 35.61 25.83
CA ALA A 79 31.81 34.49 25.29
C ALA A 79 33.21 34.97 24.88
N ARG A 80 34.23 34.45 25.57
CA ARG A 80 35.65 34.86 25.58
C ARG A 80 36.42 34.60 24.27
N LYS A 81 35.76 34.55 23.10
CA LYS A 81 36.40 34.39 21.77
C LYS A 81 35.60 35.13 20.70
N PRO A 82 36.24 35.76 19.70
CA PRO A 82 35.57 36.44 18.59
C PRO A 82 35.04 35.41 17.58
N ARG A 83 34.05 34.60 17.97
CA ARG A 83 33.17 33.96 17.00
C ARG A 83 32.02 34.93 16.76
N LYS A 84 31.81 35.33 15.50
CA LYS A 84 30.70 36.20 15.10
C LYS A 84 29.41 35.73 15.81
N PRO A 85 28.69 36.61 16.52
CA PRO A 85 27.44 36.21 17.17
C PRO A 85 26.44 35.84 16.07
N THR A 86 26.13 34.55 15.94
CA THR A 86 25.10 34.06 15.04
C THR A 86 23.77 34.03 15.79
N THR A 87 22.76 34.73 15.30
CA THR A 87 21.38 34.62 15.80
C THR A 87 20.82 33.24 15.47
N LEU A 88 20.27 32.57 16.48
CA LEU A 88 19.54 31.31 16.31
C LEU A 88 18.04 31.59 16.35
N TYR A 89 17.30 31.01 15.41
CA TYR A 89 15.86 31.13 15.27
C TYR A 89 15.21 29.78 15.58
N LYS A 90 14.04 29.82 16.22
CA LYS A 90 13.24 28.62 16.48
C LYS A 90 12.49 28.23 15.23
N CYS A 91 12.82 27.06 14.70
CA CYS A 91 12.21 26.45 13.53
C CYS A 91 11.38 25.24 13.98
N CYS A 92 10.21 25.10 13.39
CA CYS A 92 9.34 23.93 13.55
C CYS A 92 9.09 23.31 12.17
N ARG A 93 9.06 21.98 12.09
CA ARG A 93 8.80 21.22 10.87
C ARG A 93 7.70 20.20 11.10
N ASP A 94 6.77 20.08 10.16
CA ASP A 94 5.79 19.00 10.17
C ASP A 94 6.50 17.68 9.81
N PRO A 95 6.41 16.62 10.64
CA PRO A 95 7.01 15.33 10.31
C PRO A 95 6.38 14.65 9.08
N SER A 96 5.19 15.08 8.66
CA SER A 96 4.47 14.50 7.52
C SER A 96 4.94 15.02 6.17
N ASP A 97 5.45 16.27 6.13
CA ASP A 97 5.91 16.94 4.91
C ASP A 97 7.12 17.82 5.21
N LEU A 98 8.26 17.50 4.60
CA LEU A 98 9.51 18.24 4.77
C LEU A 98 9.64 19.41 3.78
N GLY A 99 8.65 19.64 2.90
CA GLY A 99 8.70 20.69 1.89
C GLY A 99 8.69 22.12 2.48
N PHE A 100 8.27 22.29 3.73
CA PHE A 100 8.18 23.59 4.39
C PHE A 100 8.61 23.51 5.85
N ILE A 101 9.12 24.64 6.37
CA ILE A 101 9.35 24.86 7.79
C ILE A 101 8.63 26.13 8.24
N TYR A 102 8.34 26.20 9.53
CA TYR A 102 7.79 27.39 10.18
C TYR A 102 8.86 28.01 11.06
N VAL A 103 9.20 29.26 10.82
CA VAL A 103 10.24 29.99 11.57
C VAL A 103 9.57 31.03 12.43
N THR A 104 9.79 30.96 13.74
CA THR A 104 9.19 31.91 14.69
C THR A 104 9.89 33.26 14.59
N VAL A 105 9.12 34.34 14.43
CA VAL A 105 9.67 35.69 14.37
C VAL A 105 10.10 36.14 15.76
N PRO A 106 11.34 36.62 15.99
CA PRO A 106 11.74 37.13 17.29
C PRO A 106 10.88 38.33 17.71
N GLY A 107 10.26 38.24 18.89
CA GLY A 107 9.44 39.31 19.45
C GLY A 107 7.99 39.36 18.95
N ALA A 108 7.61 38.49 18.02
CA ALA A 108 6.22 38.28 17.61
C ALA A 108 5.84 36.80 17.81
N ASP A 109 4.57 36.52 18.14
CA ASP A 109 4.11 35.13 18.32
C ASP A 109 3.72 34.45 16.99
N THR A 110 4.04 35.10 15.87
CA THR A 110 3.76 34.63 14.51
C THR A 110 4.93 33.83 13.95
N ALA A 111 4.65 32.79 13.16
CA ALA A 111 5.68 32.11 12.39
C ALA A 111 5.50 32.39 10.90
N VAL A 112 6.65 32.42 10.25
CA VAL A 112 6.78 32.54 8.80
C VAL A 112 6.86 31.15 8.21
N LYS A 113 6.04 30.87 7.19
CA LYS A 113 6.13 29.64 6.41
C LYS A 113 7.24 29.79 5.36
N VAL A 114 8.27 28.97 5.45
CA VAL A 114 9.42 28.98 4.56
C VAL A 114 9.44 27.69 3.73
N PRO A 115 9.37 27.77 2.39
CA PRO A 115 9.52 26.62 1.52
C PRO A 115 10.98 26.16 1.41
N ALA A 116 11.16 24.89 1.08
CA ALA A 116 12.43 24.37 0.60
C ALA A 116 12.83 25.08 -0.72
N VAL A 117 14.14 25.24 -0.94
CA VAL A 117 14.68 25.79 -2.20
C VAL A 117 14.24 24.89 -3.36
N ALA A 118 13.93 25.46 -4.53
CA ALA A 118 13.38 24.72 -5.67
C ALA A 118 14.16 23.44 -6.06
N ALA A 119 15.49 23.44 -5.93
CA ALA A 119 16.34 22.28 -6.19
C ALA A 119 16.16 21.13 -5.18
N ASP A 120 15.80 21.48 -3.95
CA ASP A 120 15.67 20.58 -2.80
C ASP A 120 14.19 20.19 -2.61
N LEU A 121 13.27 21.02 -3.11
CA LEU A 121 11.82 20.88 -2.98
C LEU A 121 11.30 19.59 -3.64
N SER A 122 11.84 19.17 -4.78
CA SER A 122 11.43 17.93 -5.45
C SER A 122 11.68 16.68 -4.60
N TYR A 123 12.69 16.72 -3.74
CA TYR A 123 12.99 15.64 -2.79
C TYR A 123 12.17 15.78 -1.50
N ALA A 124 12.02 17.01 -0.99
CA ALA A 124 11.42 17.27 0.32
C ALA A 124 9.88 17.25 0.31
N SER A 125 9.24 17.64 -0.80
CA SER A 125 7.78 17.76 -0.87
C SER A 125 7.09 16.41 -0.71
N GLY A 126 6.22 16.27 0.29
CA GLY A 126 5.48 15.04 0.56
C GLY A 126 6.33 13.89 1.11
N LEU A 127 7.61 14.14 1.40
CA LEU A 127 8.48 13.18 2.05
C LEU A 127 8.20 13.20 3.56
N ARG A 128 8.07 12.03 4.19
CA ARG A 128 7.93 11.95 5.65
C ARG A 128 9.30 12.01 6.32
N LEU A 129 9.35 12.57 7.52
CA LEU A 129 10.55 12.65 8.35
C LEU A 129 11.22 11.28 8.57
N TYR A 130 10.41 10.25 8.79
CA TYR A 130 10.89 8.89 8.96
C TYR A 130 11.66 8.40 7.71
N GLN A 131 11.10 8.60 6.52
CA GLN A 131 11.71 8.18 5.26
C GLN A 131 13.03 8.92 5.02
N HIS A 132 13.07 10.23 5.31
CA HIS A 132 14.28 11.02 5.22
C HIS A 132 15.39 10.53 6.19
N LYS A 133 15.04 10.28 7.46
CA LYS A 133 15.99 9.70 8.44
C LYS A 133 16.51 8.32 7.99
N ARG A 134 15.66 7.50 7.38
CA ARG A 134 16.07 6.21 6.78
C ARG A 134 17.00 6.39 5.58
N ALA A 135 16.72 7.34 4.69
CA ALA A 135 17.58 7.64 3.55
C ALA A 135 18.99 8.09 3.99
N ILE A 136 19.08 8.92 5.05
CA ILE A 136 20.36 9.33 5.65
C ILE A 136 21.08 8.11 6.25
N GLN A 137 20.38 7.28 7.03
CA GLN A 137 20.96 6.08 7.64
C GLN A 137 21.47 5.09 6.58
N HIS A 138 20.68 4.85 5.53
CA HIS A 138 21.03 4.00 4.41
C HIS A 138 22.26 4.53 3.69
N HIS A 139 22.27 5.82 3.36
CA HIS A 139 23.43 6.46 2.73
C HIS A 139 24.69 6.28 3.59
N ASN A 140 24.63 6.64 4.87
CA ASN A 140 25.78 6.53 5.77
C ASN A 140 26.30 5.08 5.92
N LYS A 141 25.39 4.09 5.90
CA LYS A 141 25.74 2.67 5.99
C LYS A 141 26.46 2.16 4.73
N HIS A 142 25.98 2.55 3.55
CA HIS A 142 26.50 2.04 2.27
C HIS A 142 27.69 2.85 1.74
N SER A 143 27.66 4.18 1.85
CA SER A 143 28.72 5.05 1.32
C SER A 143 29.91 5.19 2.27
N ARG A 144 29.73 4.91 3.57
CA ARG A 144 30.69 5.18 4.67
C ARG A 144 31.21 6.63 4.66
N ARG A 145 30.48 7.55 4.03
CA ARG A 145 30.79 8.98 3.92
C ARG A 145 29.60 9.78 4.46
N SER A 146 29.86 10.99 4.92
CA SER A 146 28.78 11.91 5.28
C SER A 146 28.07 12.40 4.02
N VAL A 147 26.75 12.51 4.11
CA VAL A 147 25.91 13.13 3.08
C VAL A 147 26.43 14.51 2.77
N THR A 148 26.67 14.77 1.48
CA THR A 148 27.12 16.10 1.00
C THR A 148 26.04 16.76 0.15
N ASN A 149 25.33 15.99 -0.68
CA ASN A 149 24.28 16.51 -1.56
C ASN A 149 22.95 15.79 -1.35
N ILE A 150 21.83 16.49 -1.62
CA ILE A 150 20.48 15.91 -1.59
C ILE A 150 20.27 14.86 -2.68
N ARG A 151 20.93 15.01 -3.84
CA ARG A 151 20.86 14.00 -4.92
C ARG A 151 21.31 12.61 -4.43
N ASP A 152 22.28 12.57 -3.52
CA ASP A 152 22.75 11.33 -2.93
C ASP A 152 21.71 10.71 -1.98
N LEU A 153 20.90 11.55 -1.32
CA LEU A 153 19.77 11.14 -0.48
C LEU A 153 18.58 10.66 -1.30
N GLU A 154 18.33 11.25 -2.47
CA GLU A 154 17.29 10.78 -3.37
C GLU A 154 17.64 9.38 -3.91
N ALA A 155 18.91 9.18 -4.30
CA ALA A 155 19.40 7.87 -4.74
C ALA A 155 19.34 6.83 -3.61
N SER A 156 19.73 7.19 -2.39
CA SER A 156 19.67 6.27 -1.24
C SER A 156 18.23 5.92 -0.84
N LEU A 157 17.29 6.86 -0.99
CA LEU A 157 15.88 6.60 -0.74
C LEU A 157 15.29 5.58 -1.72
N LYS A 158 15.63 5.70 -3.01
CA LYS A 158 15.23 4.72 -4.04
C LYS A 158 15.84 3.34 -3.76
N ALA A 159 17.15 3.30 -3.49
CA ALA A 159 17.84 2.05 -3.15
C ALA A 159 17.27 1.39 -1.88
N PHE A 160 16.87 2.17 -0.88
CA PHE A 160 16.20 1.65 0.31
C PHE A 160 14.83 1.04 -0.01
N GLY A 161 14.07 1.63 -0.95
CA GLY A 161 12.83 1.04 -1.46
C GLY A 161 13.07 -0.29 -2.18
N ASP A 162 14.10 -0.35 -3.02
CA ASP A 162 14.48 -1.58 -3.72
C ASP A 162 14.90 -2.68 -2.74
N ASP A 163 15.71 -2.35 -1.73
CA ASP A 163 16.14 -3.27 -0.67
C ASP A 163 14.93 -3.82 0.11
N LEU A 164 13.96 -2.97 0.45
CA LEU A 164 12.72 -3.43 1.08
C LEU A 164 11.96 -4.39 0.16
N SER A 165 11.77 -4.03 -1.11
CA SER A 165 11.07 -4.89 -2.08
C SER A 165 11.74 -6.26 -2.21
N ALA A 166 13.09 -6.31 -2.20
CA ALA A 166 13.86 -7.54 -2.23
C ALA A 166 13.66 -8.37 -0.95
N ILE A 167 13.73 -7.74 0.23
CA ILE A 167 13.45 -8.40 1.52
C ILE A 167 12.03 -8.96 1.56
N HIS A 168 11.04 -8.22 1.05
CA HIS A 168 9.66 -8.69 0.97
C HIS A 168 9.50 -9.85 -0.02
N ALA A 169 10.16 -9.80 -1.18
CA ALA A 169 10.17 -10.89 -2.15
C ALA A 169 10.81 -12.17 -1.59
N GLU A 170 11.89 -12.03 -0.81
CA GLU A 170 12.50 -13.14 -0.06
C GLU A 170 11.56 -13.66 1.03
N ARG A 171 10.86 -12.77 1.74
CA ARG A 171 9.95 -13.14 2.83
C ARG A 171 8.69 -13.85 2.35
N ASN A 172 8.12 -13.41 1.23
CA ASN A 172 6.93 -14.03 0.63
C ASN A 172 7.15 -15.50 0.22
N LYS A 173 8.42 -15.91 0.05
CA LYS A 173 8.76 -17.25 -0.43
C LYS A 173 8.76 -18.36 0.61
N HIS A 174 8.67 -18.11 1.92
CA HIS A 174 9.23 -19.12 2.83
C HIS A 174 8.38 -19.78 3.91
N LYS A 175 7.28 -19.23 4.46
CA LYS A 175 6.62 -19.93 5.59
C LYS A 175 5.12 -19.78 5.76
N THR A 176 4.50 -18.66 5.40
CA THR A 176 3.07 -18.42 5.67
C THR A 176 2.18 -18.85 4.52
N ALA A 177 2.54 -18.48 3.29
CA ALA A 177 1.84 -18.93 2.08
C ALA A 177 1.89 -20.46 1.96
N ASP A 178 3.07 -21.08 2.13
CA ASP A 178 3.21 -22.54 2.09
C ASP A 178 2.39 -23.26 3.17
N LYS A 179 2.30 -22.69 4.39
CA LYS A 179 1.47 -23.24 5.47
C LYS A 179 -0.01 -23.12 5.17
N LEU A 180 -0.43 -22.02 4.55
CA LEU A 180 -1.83 -21.80 4.15
C LEU A 180 -2.19 -22.76 3.00
N VAL A 181 -1.33 -22.91 1.99
CA VAL A 181 -1.51 -23.89 0.91
C VAL A 181 -1.55 -25.32 1.45
N ALA A 182 -0.65 -25.69 2.38
CA ALA A 182 -0.66 -26.99 3.03
C ALA A 182 -1.94 -27.23 3.84
N PHE A 183 -2.44 -26.20 4.53
CA PHE A 183 -3.70 -26.26 5.26
C PHE A 183 -4.89 -26.47 4.31
N TYR A 184 -5.02 -25.68 3.24
CA TYR A 184 -6.07 -25.84 2.24
C TYR A 184 -6.01 -27.22 1.55
N ARG A 185 -4.81 -27.73 1.25
CA ARG A 185 -4.61 -29.11 0.76
C ARG A 185 -5.08 -30.15 1.77
N GLY A 186 -4.82 -29.95 3.06
CA GLY A 186 -5.31 -30.83 4.13
C GLY A 186 -6.83 -30.84 4.24
N VAL A 187 -7.45 -29.66 4.23
CA VAL A 187 -8.91 -29.49 4.31
C VAL A 187 -9.59 -30.05 3.07
N SER A 188 -9.16 -29.68 1.87
CA SER A 188 -9.74 -30.18 0.61
C SER A 188 -9.64 -31.70 0.50
N ASN A 189 -8.51 -32.31 0.89
CA ASN A 189 -8.37 -33.76 0.92
C ASN A 189 -9.30 -34.42 1.95
N LYS A 190 -9.52 -33.79 3.11
CA LYS A 190 -10.48 -34.28 4.11
C LYS A 190 -11.91 -34.20 3.59
N THR A 191 -12.30 -33.07 3.00
CA THR A 191 -13.62 -32.87 2.39
C THR A 191 -13.85 -33.82 1.22
N ARG A 192 -12.83 -34.10 0.40
CA ARG A 192 -12.91 -35.08 -0.69
C ARG A 192 -13.08 -36.51 -0.18
N ARG A 193 -12.42 -36.87 0.93
CA ARG A 193 -12.57 -38.20 1.57
C ARG A 193 -13.92 -38.37 2.27
N SER A 194 -14.46 -37.29 2.84
CA SER A 194 -15.77 -37.31 3.51
C SER A 194 -16.94 -37.17 2.55
N ARG A 195 -16.70 -36.87 1.27
CA ARG A 195 -17.75 -36.80 0.27
C ARG A 195 -18.25 -38.23 -0.01
N VAL A 196 -19.37 -38.57 0.61
CA VAL A 196 -20.17 -39.74 0.24
C VAL A 196 -20.57 -39.52 -1.21
N ALA A 197 -20.00 -40.32 -2.11
CA ALA A 197 -20.46 -40.34 -3.49
C ALA A 197 -21.86 -40.95 -3.48
N GLU A 198 -22.87 -40.17 -3.83
CA GLU A 198 -24.16 -40.74 -4.24
C GLU A 198 -23.86 -41.63 -5.45
N THR A 199 -23.88 -42.94 -5.24
CA THR A 199 -23.79 -43.91 -6.32
C THR A 199 -24.96 -43.64 -7.26
N VAL A 200 -24.67 -43.12 -8.45
CA VAL A 200 -25.66 -43.03 -9.53
C VAL A 200 -26.21 -44.44 -9.73
N THR A 201 -27.48 -44.63 -9.34
CA THR A 201 -28.21 -45.88 -9.51
C THR A 201 -28.48 -46.08 -11.00
N SER A 202 -27.52 -46.68 -11.71
CA SER A 202 -27.76 -47.21 -13.04
C SER A 202 -28.60 -48.47 -12.92
N ALA A 203 -29.74 -48.54 -13.62
CA ALA A 203 -30.60 -49.72 -13.68
C ALA A 203 -29.85 -50.98 -14.17
N ALA A 204 -28.76 -50.82 -14.94
CA ALA A 204 -27.91 -51.92 -15.39
C ALA A 204 -26.96 -52.46 -14.30
N ALA A 205 -26.67 -51.67 -13.26
CA ALA A 205 -25.84 -52.08 -12.13
C ALA A 205 -26.66 -52.69 -10.99
N SER A 206 -27.96 -52.38 -10.89
CA SER A 206 -28.85 -52.83 -9.82
C SER A 206 -29.63 -54.11 -10.11
N SER A 207 -29.58 -54.66 -11.34
CA SER A 207 -30.34 -55.85 -11.75
C SER A 207 -29.52 -57.14 -11.82
N GLY A 208 -28.22 -57.10 -11.51
CA GLY A 208 -27.33 -58.27 -11.55
C GLY A 208 -27.19 -58.96 -10.19
N PHE A 209 -27.11 -60.29 -10.19
CA PHE A 209 -26.75 -61.08 -9.01
C PHE A 209 -25.39 -60.64 -8.46
N ILE A 210 -25.35 -60.21 -7.20
CA ILE A 210 -24.11 -59.78 -6.53
C ILE A 210 -23.44 -61.02 -5.97
N ASP A 211 -22.32 -61.45 -6.57
CA ASP A 211 -21.48 -62.50 -6.00
C ASP A 211 -20.79 -62.01 -4.73
N HIS A 212 -21.23 -62.50 -3.56
CA HIS A 212 -20.68 -62.12 -2.26
C HIS A 212 -19.29 -62.72 -2.00
N ALA A 213 -18.89 -63.77 -2.73
CA ALA A 213 -17.55 -64.35 -2.62
C ALA A 213 -16.51 -63.53 -3.40
N ASN A 214 -16.93 -62.76 -4.39
CA ASN A 214 -16.06 -61.92 -5.22
C ASN A 214 -16.75 -60.58 -5.58
N PRO A 215 -16.81 -59.61 -4.64
CA PRO A 215 -17.48 -58.35 -4.90
C PRO A 215 -16.78 -57.57 -6.02
N PHE A 216 -17.58 -57.02 -6.94
CA PHE A 216 -17.08 -56.13 -7.99
C PHE A 216 -16.47 -54.88 -7.37
N SER A 217 -15.14 -54.83 -7.29
CA SER A 217 -14.43 -53.60 -6.97
C SER A 217 -14.20 -52.82 -8.26
N PRO A 218 -14.81 -51.63 -8.45
CA PRO A 218 -14.48 -50.82 -9.60
C PRO A 218 -12.99 -50.50 -9.54
N ARG A 219 -12.26 -50.75 -10.63
CA ARG A 219 -10.84 -50.39 -10.72
C ARG A 219 -10.72 -48.91 -10.39
N GLY A 220 -10.03 -48.59 -9.30
CA GLY A 220 -9.77 -47.20 -8.94
C GLY A 220 -9.20 -46.48 -10.16
N ARG A 221 -9.78 -45.33 -10.54
CA ARG A 221 -9.26 -44.50 -11.63
C ARG A 221 -7.77 -44.31 -11.37
N LYS A 222 -6.92 -44.91 -12.22
CA LYS A 222 -5.49 -44.62 -12.22
C LYS A 222 -5.41 -43.12 -12.47
N ARG A 223 -4.90 -42.36 -11.50
CA ARG A 223 -4.51 -40.98 -11.77
C ARG A 223 -3.58 -41.04 -12.97
N ALA A 224 -3.81 -40.17 -13.96
CA ALA A 224 -2.84 -39.96 -15.01
C ALA A 224 -1.50 -39.65 -14.32
N SER A 225 -0.57 -40.61 -14.35
CA SER A 225 0.83 -40.26 -14.20
C SER A 225 1.16 -39.37 -15.39
N PRO A 226 1.99 -38.33 -15.23
CA PRO A 226 2.48 -37.51 -16.35
C PRO A 226 3.22 -38.29 -17.45
N ALA A 227 3.34 -39.61 -17.33
CA ALA A 227 4.10 -40.50 -18.19
C ALA A 227 3.23 -41.50 -18.99
N ALA A 228 1.89 -41.40 -18.94
CA ALA A 228 0.99 -42.25 -19.73
C ALA A 228 0.62 -41.58 -21.06
N ASN A 229 1.52 -41.64 -22.04
CA ASN A 229 1.31 -41.17 -23.42
C ASN A 229 0.65 -42.25 -24.32
N ASP A 230 -0.44 -42.87 -23.84
CA ASP A 230 -1.25 -43.78 -24.69
C ASP A 230 -2.45 -43.06 -25.33
N TYR A 231 -2.52 -41.73 -25.19
CA TYR A 231 -3.51 -40.93 -25.91
C TYR A 231 -3.08 -40.81 -27.38
N ARG A 232 -3.71 -41.57 -28.28
CA ARG A 232 -3.64 -41.26 -29.71
C ARG A 232 -4.58 -40.09 -29.97
N ALA A 233 -4.06 -39.04 -30.60
CA ALA A 233 -4.87 -37.88 -30.99
C ALA A 233 -6.12 -38.29 -31.82
N ASP A 234 -6.03 -39.42 -32.52
CA ASP A 234 -7.09 -40.03 -33.32
C ASP A 234 -8.30 -40.57 -32.51
N ASP A 235 -8.16 -40.79 -31.18
CA ASP A 235 -9.25 -41.28 -30.30
C ASP A 235 -10.14 -40.16 -29.77
N THR A 236 -9.81 -38.90 -30.05
CA THR A 236 -10.69 -37.77 -29.75
C THR A 236 -11.69 -37.62 -30.89
N PRO A 237 -13.00 -37.73 -30.67
CA PRO A 237 -13.96 -37.48 -31.74
C PRO A 237 -13.76 -36.05 -32.27
N ALA A 238 -13.59 -35.91 -33.59
CA ALA A 238 -13.30 -34.62 -34.24
C ALA A 238 -14.40 -33.57 -34.02
N VAL A 239 -15.60 -34.00 -33.62
CA VAL A 239 -16.76 -33.15 -33.35
C VAL A 239 -17.48 -33.66 -32.10
N ILE A 240 -17.81 -32.75 -31.18
CA ILE A 240 -18.59 -33.04 -29.98
C ILE A 240 -20.05 -33.24 -30.40
N HIS A 241 -20.65 -34.37 -30.06
CA HIS A 241 -22.05 -34.67 -30.34
C HIS A 241 -22.90 -34.49 -29.10
N GLU A 242 -23.96 -33.68 -29.19
CA GLU A 242 -25.00 -33.59 -28.16
C GLU A 242 -26.24 -34.35 -28.63
N ARG A 243 -27.08 -34.80 -27.69
CA ARG A 243 -28.38 -35.40 -28.01
C ARG A 243 -29.42 -34.31 -28.13
N ASP A 244 -30.09 -34.24 -29.27
CA ASP A 244 -31.27 -33.40 -29.46
C ASP A 244 -32.48 -33.94 -28.67
N GLU A 245 -33.55 -33.14 -28.61
CA GLU A 245 -34.83 -33.46 -27.94
C GLU A 245 -35.47 -34.76 -28.48
N ASP A 246 -35.16 -35.12 -29.74
CA ASP A 246 -35.58 -36.37 -30.39
C ASP A 246 -34.59 -37.55 -30.18
N GLY A 247 -33.58 -37.38 -29.32
CA GLY A 247 -32.61 -38.40 -28.95
C GLY A 247 -31.55 -38.73 -30.02
N ARG A 248 -31.49 -37.95 -31.11
CA ARG A 248 -30.47 -38.09 -32.15
C ARG A 248 -29.18 -37.39 -31.75
N LEU A 249 -28.04 -38.02 -32.03
CA LEU A 249 -26.72 -37.41 -31.83
C LEU A 249 -26.43 -36.46 -32.97
N VAL A 250 -26.42 -35.16 -32.68
CA VAL A 250 -26.16 -34.10 -33.67
C VAL A 250 -24.84 -33.43 -33.31
N PRO A 251 -23.94 -33.20 -34.29
CA PRO A 251 -22.72 -32.43 -34.07
C PRO A 251 -23.06 -31.00 -33.63
N ARG A 252 -22.59 -30.59 -32.44
CA ARG A 252 -22.82 -29.25 -31.90
C ARG A 252 -21.53 -28.68 -31.34
N ASP A 253 -21.29 -27.41 -31.62
CA ASP A 253 -20.15 -26.67 -31.07
C ASP A 253 -20.55 -26.06 -29.70
N PRO A 254 -19.97 -26.52 -28.57
CA PRO A 254 -20.34 -26.06 -27.23
C PRO A 254 -19.88 -24.61 -26.96
N LEU A 255 -18.96 -24.05 -27.76
CA LEU A 255 -18.43 -22.71 -27.56
C LEU A 255 -19.33 -21.62 -28.17
N VAL A 256 -20.17 -21.96 -29.14
CA VAL A 256 -21.11 -21.02 -29.77
C VAL A 256 -22.12 -20.48 -28.76
N ALA A 257 -22.59 -21.32 -27.84
CA ALA A 257 -23.51 -20.90 -26.78
C ALA A 257 -22.85 -19.91 -25.79
N LYS A 258 -21.63 -20.22 -25.34
CA LYS A 258 -20.88 -19.34 -24.43
C LYS A 258 -20.42 -18.04 -25.09
N ALA A 259 -20.08 -18.07 -26.37
CA ALA A 259 -19.74 -16.88 -27.14
C ALA A 259 -20.95 -15.94 -27.29
N ALA A 260 -22.15 -16.48 -27.49
CA ALA A 260 -23.39 -15.71 -27.53
C ALA A 260 -23.73 -15.10 -26.15
N GLU A 261 -23.54 -15.84 -25.06
CA GLU A 261 -23.69 -15.33 -23.68
C GLU A 261 -22.71 -14.19 -23.39
N HIS A 262 -21.45 -14.34 -23.79
CA HIS A 262 -20.41 -13.33 -23.58
C HIS A 262 -20.64 -12.08 -24.44
N ALA A 263 -21.15 -12.23 -25.67
CA ALA A 263 -21.53 -11.11 -26.54
C ALA A 263 -22.78 -10.36 -26.03
N ALA A 264 -23.64 -11.01 -25.25
CA ALA A 264 -24.83 -10.41 -24.65
C ALA A 264 -24.53 -9.57 -23.39
N LEU A 265 -23.35 -9.75 -22.77
CA LEU A 265 -22.91 -8.93 -21.63
C LEU A 265 -22.50 -7.52 -22.11
N LYS A 266 -23.32 -6.52 -21.76
CA LYS A 266 -22.97 -5.10 -21.99
C LYS A 266 -21.76 -4.72 -21.15
N GLN A 267 -20.68 -4.30 -21.81
CA GLN A 267 -19.50 -3.69 -21.17
C GLN A 267 -19.94 -2.56 -20.21
N PRO A 268 -19.48 -2.54 -18.94
CA PRO A 268 -19.81 -1.46 -18.02
C PRO A 268 -19.23 -0.15 -18.54
N LYS A 269 -20.08 0.87 -18.72
CA LYS A 269 -19.62 2.20 -19.11
C LYS A 269 -18.74 2.77 -17.99
N PRO A 270 -17.50 3.22 -18.26
CA PRO A 270 -16.71 3.93 -17.27
C PRO A 270 -17.45 5.22 -16.87
N LYS A 271 -17.65 5.42 -15.56
CA LYS A 271 -18.27 6.63 -15.02
C LYS A 271 -17.39 7.85 -15.38
N PRO A 272 -17.94 8.92 -15.98
CA PRO A 272 -17.19 10.12 -16.23
C PRO A 272 -17.11 10.96 -14.95
N GLY A 273 -15.89 11.31 -14.55
CA GLY A 273 -15.62 12.44 -13.68
C GLY A 273 -15.62 12.16 -12.18
N VAL A 274 -14.47 11.75 -11.64
CA VAL A 274 -13.93 12.36 -10.42
C VAL A 274 -12.47 12.66 -10.70
N ALA A 275 -12.12 13.93 -10.65
CA ALA A 275 -10.77 14.43 -10.88
C ALA A 275 -9.78 13.78 -9.90
N GLU A 276 -8.80 13.09 -10.45
CA GLU A 276 -7.67 12.58 -9.70
C GLU A 276 -6.76 13.74 -9.28
N HIS A 277 -6.73 14.06 -8.00
CA HIS A 277 -5.53 14.62 -7.38
C HIS A 277 -4.79 13.47 -6.67
N ARG A 278 -4.07 12.66 -7.45
CA ARG A 278 -3.01 11.78 -6.94
C ARG A 278 -1.66 12.31 -7.41
N GLY A 279 -1.18 13.35 -6.74
CA GLY A 279 0.24 13.67 -6.71
C GLY A 279 0.95 12.77 -5.70
N HIS A 280 0.89 11.45 -5.89
CA HIS A 280 1.75 10.54 -5.15
C HIS A 280 3.07 10.46 -5.92
N LEU A 281 4.17 10.88 -5.29
CA LEU A 281 5.51 10.69 -5.85
C LEU A 281 5.70 9.21 -6.20
N SER A 282 5.83 8.96 -7.49
CA SER A 282 5.89 7.67 -8.20
C SER A 282 7.16 6.84 -7.91
N GLY A 283 7.79 7.00 -6.75
CA GLY A 283 9.09 6.37 -6.45
C GLY A 283 9.11 5.46 -5.23
N TYR A 284 8.12 5.54 -4.35
CA TYR A 284 8.05 4.72 -3.13
C TYR A 284 6.70 4.01 -3.09
N LEU A 285 6.70 2.74 -3.49
CA LEU A 285 5.58 1.83 -3.27
C LEU A 285 5.77 1.24 -1.87
N ASP A 286 4.94 1.66 -0.93
CA ASP A 286 4.85 0.99 0.36
C ASP A 286 4.18 -0.36 0.15
N THR A 287 4.98 -1.44 0.14
CA THR A 287 4.51 -2.80 -0.12
C THR A 287 3.57 -3.33 0.96
N ASP A 288 3.52 -2.66 2.12
CA ASP A 288 2.61 -2.96 3.22
C ASP A 288 1.34 -2.08 3.20
N ASP A 289 1.17 -1.20 2.20
CA ASP A 289 -0.06 -0.43 2.05
C ASP A 289 -1.24 -1.36 1.72
N ILE A 290 -2.33 -1.18 2.48
CA ILE A 290 -3.54 -2.01 2.40
C ILE A 290 -4.16 -1.91 0.99
N GLU A 291 -4.04 -0.74 0.34
CA GLU A 291 -4.51 -0.57 -1.04
C GLU A 291 -3.68 -1.34 -2.06
N HIS A 292 -2.36 -1.44 -1.85
CA HIS A 292 -1.46 -2.20 -2.73
C HIS A 292 -1.71 -3.71 -2.59
N LEU A 293 -1.84 -4.21 -1.35
CA LEU A 293 -2.14 -5.61 -1.08
C LEU A 293 -3.51 -6.03 -1.65
N ARG A 294 -4.54 -5.18 -1.56
CA ARG A 294 -5.84 -5.46 -2.17
C ARG A 294 -5.75 -5.69 -3.68
N LYS A 295 -5.10 -4.78 -4.41
CA LYS A 295 -4.98 -4.87 -5.87
C LYS A 295 -4.21 -6.11 -6.35
N LEU A 296 -3.27 -6.60 -5.55
CA LEU A 296 -2.45 -7.75 -5.89
C LEU A 296 -3.25 -9.05 -5.78
N TYR A 297 -4.11 -9.16 -4.77
CA TYR A 297 -4.95 -10.35 -4.56
C TYR A 297 -6.26 -10.36 -5.36
N ASP A 298 -6.78 -9.19 -5.77
CA ASP A 298 -7.97 -9.11 -6.63
C ASP A 298 -7.68 -9.60 -8.07
N ASN A 299 -6.42 -9.63 -8.51
CA ASN A 299 -6.03 -10.10 -9.86
C ASN A 299 -5.71 -11.59 -9.93
N ASP A 300 -5.51 -12.26 -8.79
CA ASP A 300 -5.17 -13.69 -8.73
C ASP A 300 -6.41 -14.62 -8.70
N GLU A 301 -7.63 -14.07 -8.73
CA GLU A 301 -8.89 -14.85 -8.77
C GLU A 301 -9.39 -15.18 -10.20
N ASP A 302 -8.71 -14.70 -11.25
CA ASP A 302 -9.14 -14.85 -12.66
C ASP A 302 -8.25 -15.77 -13.54
N ASP A 303 -7.24 -16.45 -12.98
CA ASP A 303 -6.37 -17.46 -13.66
C ASP A 303 -6.48 -18.87 -13.01
#